data_AF-D7B6P5-F1
#
_entry.id   AF-D7B6P5-F1
#
_cell.length_a   1.000
_cell.length_b   1.000
_cell.length_c   1.000
_cell.angle_alpha   90.00
_cell.angle_beta   90.00
_cell.angle_gamma   90.00
#
_symmetry.space_group_name_H-M   'P 1'
#
loop_
_entity.id
_entity.type
_entity.pdbx_description
1 polymer ?
#
loop_
_entity_poly.entity_id
_entity_poly.type
_entity_poly.pdbx_seq_one_letter_code
_entity_poly.pdbx_strand_id
1 'polypeptide(L)'
;MNPTRLAPAVLLVALAATACGPEPTAESEKPTAAATCQEHVERSWESLVSAEFETSSDITVTSAEDPWEYEVVASATTENDAGEVERAEYRCFAVNNSGDWFVVDMRDVA
;
A
#
# COMPACT_ATOMS: atom_id res chain seq x y z
N MET A 1 -57.00 -37.01 22.38
CA MET A 1 -56.86 -35.56 22.23
C MET A 1 -55.39 -35.24 22.09
N ASN A 2 -54.93 -35.03 20.86
CA ASN A 2 -53.68 -34.32 20.55
C ASN A 2 -54.01 -32.82 20.47
N PRO A 3 -53.07 -31.87 20.70
CA PRO A 3 -51.81 -31.86 19.97
C PRO A 3 -50.55 -31.50 20.77
N THR A 4 -49.48 -32.15 20.35
CA THR A 4 -48.06 -31.90 20.60
C THR A 4 -47.68 -30.45 20.28
N ARG A 5 -46.99 -29.80 21.22
CA ARG A 5 -46.47 -28.44 21.07
C ARG A 5 -45.38 -28.38 19.99
N LEU A 6 -45.51 -27.40 19.10
CA LEU A 6 -44.52 -26.95 18.14
C LEU A 6 -43.27 -26.42 18.86
N ALA A 7 -42.09 -26.95 18.53
CA ALA A 7 -40.82 -26.32 18.84
C ALA A 7 -40.34 -25.53 17.61
N PRO A 8 -39.93 -24.25 17.73
CA PRO A 8 -39.39 -23.51 16.62
C PRO A 8 -37.97 -24.01 16.35
N ALA A 9 -37.75 -24.57 15.17
CA ALA A 9 -36.42 -24.85 14.67
C ALA A 9 -35.74 -23.51 14.39
N VAL A 10 -34.87 -23.09 15.31
CA VAL A 10 -33.96 -21.96 15.11
C VAL A 10 -32.93 -22.39 14.06
N LEU A 11 -33.16 -21.97 12.82
CA LEU A 11 -32.19 -22.05 11.73
C LEU A 11 -31.06 -21.06 12.06
N LEU A 12 -30.01 -21.55 12.73
CA LEU A 12 -28.74 -20.86 12.82
C LEU A 12 -28.07 -20.90 11.45
N VAL A 13 -28.30 -19.87 10.64
CA VAL A 13 -27.50 -19.62 9.44
C VAL A 13 -26.11 -19.22 9.90
N ALA A 14 -25.18 -20.17 9.91
CA ALA A 14 -23.77 -19.89 10.09
C ALA A 14 -23.25 -19.20 8.83
N LEU A 15 -23.23 -17.85 8.82
CA LEU A 15 -22.39 -17.10 7.90
C LEU A 15 -20.92 -17.32 8.32
N ALA A 16 -20.32 -18.39 7.82
CA ALA A 16 -18.87 -18.50 7.75
C ALA A 16 -18.39 -17.54 6.66
N ALA A 17 -18.35 -16.24 6.97
CA ALA A 17 -17.53 -15.30 6.23
C ALA A 17 -16.08 -15.63 6.60
N THR A 18 -15.50 -16.64 5.96
CA THR A 18 -14.05 -16.68 5.85
C THR A 18 -13.69 -15.40 5.12
N ALA A 19 -13.14 -14.43 5.86
CA ALA A 19 -12.47 -13.25 5.31
C ALA A 19 -11.18 -13.68 4.58
N CYS A 20 -11.28 -14.71 3.75
CA CYS A 20 -10.22 -15.25 2.92
C CYS A 20 -10.28 -14.45 1.62
N GLY A 21 -9.76 -13.23 1.66
CA GLY A 21 -9.29 -12.61 0.45
C GLY A 21 -8.22 -13.51 -0.20
N PRO A 22 -7.93 -13.32 -1.49
CA PRO A 22 -6.80 -14.00 -2.11
C PRO A 22 -5.54 -13.77 -1.26
N GLU A 23 -4.69 -14.78 -1.19
CA GLU A 23 -3.36 -14.63 -0.59
C GLU A 23 -2.65 -13.45 -1.28
N PRO A 24 -1.98 -12.57 -0.51
CA PRO A 24 -1.27 -11.43 -1.09
C PRO A 24 -0.22 -11.94 -2.08
N THR A 25 -0.05 -11.19 -3.15
CA THR A 25 0.95 -11.43 -4.20
C THR A 25 1.78 -10.17 -4.36
N ALA A 26 3.00 -10.30 -4.91
CA ALA A 26 3.83 -9.14 -5.18
C ALA A 26 3.06 -8.07 -5.99
N GLU A 27 2.31 -8.47 -7.02
CA GLU A 27 1.51 -7.54 -7.84
C GLU A 27 0.34 -6.89 -7.09
N SER A 28 -0.37 -7.62 -6.22
CA SER A 28 -1.50 -7.06 -5.48
C SER A 28 -1.09 -6.05 -4.42
N GLU A 29 0.17 -6.11 -3.97
CA GLU A 29 0.73 -5.23 -2.93
C GLU A 29 1.36 -3.93 -3.49
N LYS A 30 1.34 -3.70 -4.80
CA LYS A 30 1.79 -2.43 -5.41
C LYS A 30 1.19 -1.18 -4.74
N PRO A 31 -0.12 -1.11 -4.42
CA PRO A 31 -0.68 0.05 -3.72
C PRO A 31 -0.09 0.27 -2.32
N THR A 32 0.22 -0.83 -1.61
CA THR A 32 0.85 -0.77 -0.28
C THR A 32 2.29 -0.25 -0.38
N ALA A 33 3.03 -0.62 -1.44
CA ALA A 33 4.36 -0.09 -1.71
C ALA A 33 4.33 1.44 -1.95
N ALA A 34 3.38 1.93 -2.75
CA ALA A 34 3.21 3.37 -2.96
C ALA A 34 2.87 4.12 -1.66
N ALA A 35 1.94 3.59 -0.86
CA ALA A 35 1.59 4.16 0.44
C ALA A 35 2.80 4.22 1.39
N THR A 36 3.60 3.15 1.42
CA THR A 36 4.84 3.08 2.23
C THR A 36 5.84 4.17 1.81
N CYS A 37 6.02 4.38 0.51
CA CYS A 37 6.86 5.44 -0.01
C CYS A 37 6.30 6.83 0.29
N GLN A 38 4.97 7.01 0.23
CA GLN A 38 4.31 8.27 0.57
C GLN A 38 4.54 8.64 2.03
N GLU A 39 4.24 7.72 2.94
CA GLU A 39 4.46 7.93 4.38
C GLU A 39 5.93 8.22 4.69
N HIS A 40 6.86 7.59 3.97
CA HIS A 40 8.28 7.87 4.12
C HIS A 40 8.63 9.31 3.73
N VAL A 41 8.16 9.79 2.57
CA VAL A 41 8.43 11.15 2.08
C VAL A 41 7.78 12.19 2.98
N GLU A 42 6.50 12.02 3.34
CA GLU A 42 5.76 12.92 4.23
C GLU A 42 6.40 13.05 5.62
N ARG A 43 7.05 11.99 6.11
CA ARG A 43 7.75 12.02 7.40
C ARG A 43 9.17 12.57 7.31
N SER A 44 9.83 12.41 6.16
CA SER A 44 11.27 12.68 6.04
C SER A 44 11.57 14.07 5.46
N TRP A 45 10.65 14.66 4.70
CA TRP A 45 10.86 15.93 4.01
C TRP A 45 10.08 17.05 4.70
N GLU A 46 10.78 17.85 5.50
CA GLU A 46 10.17 18.93 6.29
C GLU A 46 9.53 20.02 5.40
N SER A 47 10.10 20.28 4.23
CA SER A 47 9.60 21.28 3.26
C SER A 47 8.67 20.71 2.19
N LEU A 48 8.10 19.52 2.41
CA LEU A 48 7.19 18.91 1.46
C LEU A 48 5.88 19.71 1.39
N VAL A 49 5.53 20.16 0.19
CA VAL A 49 4.22 20.76 -0.11
C VAL A 49 3.23 19.67 -0.51
N SER A 50 3.64 18.76 -1.39
CA SER A 50 2.82 17.63 -1.84
C SER A 50 3.68 16.52 -2.43
N ALA A 51 3.27 15.27 -2.25
CA ALA A 51 3.79 14.13 -3.00
C ALA A 51 2.66 13.50 -3.83
N GLU A 52 2.95 13.19 -5.09
CA GLU A 52 2.03 12.56 -6.02
C GLU A 52 2.65 11.26 -6.50
N PHE A 53 2.00 10.16 -6.14
CA PHE A 53 2.32 8.81 -6.58
C PHE A 53 1.45 8.50 -7.78
N GLU A 54 2.07 8.23 -8.92
CA GLU A 54 1.31 7.86 -10.10
C GLU A 54 0.69 6.46 -9.94
N THR A 55 -0.12 6.07 -10.92
CA THR A 55 -0.93 4.85 -10.87
C THR A 55 -0.09 3.58 -10.66
N SER A 56 -0.73 2.44 -10.38
CA SER A 56 -0.05 1.14 -10.25
C SER A 56 0.83 0.74 -11.45
N SER A 57 0.68 1.40 -12.60
CA SER A 57 1.51 1.20 -13.81
C SER A 57 2.95 1.70 -13.62
N ASP A 58 3.16 2.65 -12.71
CA ASP A 58 4.43 3.31 -12.41
C ASP A 58 5.16 2.62 -11.24
N ILE A 59 4.63 1.45 -10.84
CA ILE A 59 5.18 0.59 -9.80
C ILE A 59 5.66 -0.70 -10.46
N THR A 60 6.97 -0.89 -10.43
CA THR A 60 7.63 -2.09 -10.95
C THR A 60 7.94 -3.03 -9.79
N VAL A 61 7.51 -4.29 -9.89
CA VAL A 61 7.99 -5.35 -8.99
C VAL A 61 9.36 -5.78 -9.49
N THR A 62 10.41 -5.43 -8.75
CA THR A 62 11.80 -5.77 -9.10
C THR A 62 12.19 -7.15 -8.59
N SER A 63 11.54 -7.62 -7.51
CA SER A 63 11.61 -9.00 -7.03
C SER A 63 10.23 -9.49 -6.59
N ALA A 64 9.81 -10.63 -7.12
CA ALA A 64 8.54 -11.29 -6.78
C ALA A 64 8.71 -12.46 -5.79
N GLU A 65 9.94 -12.73 -5.35
CA GLU A 65 10.26 -13.71 -4.30
C GLU A 65 10.45 -12.96 -2.97
N ASP A 66 10.08 -13.57 -1.84
CA ASP A 66 10.24 -12.93 -0.52
C ASP A 66 11.74 -12.70 -0.21
N PRO A 67 12.15 -11.47 0.17
CA PRO A 67 11.31 -10.29 0.32
C PRO A 67 10.95 -9.64 -1.03
N TRP A 68 9.68 -9.29 -1.21
CA TRP A 68 9.21 -8.60 -2.42
C TRP A 68 9.78 -7.20 -2.51
N GLU A 69 10.21 -6.81 -3.70
CA GLU A 69 10.84 -5.51 -3.94
C GLU A 69 10.06 -4.72 -5.01
N TYR A 70 9.94 -3.42 -4.76
CA TYR A 70 9.14 -2.49 -5.54
C TYR A 70 9.95 -1.25 -5.86
N GLU A 71 9.94 -0.85 -7.12
CA GLU A 71 10.36 0.48 -7.56
C GLU A 71 9.10 1.29 -7.86
N VAL A 72 8.91 2.40 -7.14
CA VAL A 72 7.77 3.31 -7.26
C VAL A 72 8.28 4.63 -7.83
N VAL A 73 7.81 5.01 -9.02
CA VAL A 73 8.07 6.35 -9.56
C VAL A 73 7.01 7.30 -9.02
N ALA A 74 7.47 8.43 -8.48
CA ALA A 74 6.60 9.45 -7.93
C ALA A 74 7.22 10.84 -8.14
N SER A 75 6.41 11.86 -7.92
CA SER A 75 6.84 13.23 -8.01
C SER A 75 6.49 13.95 -6.72
N ALA A 76 7.36 14.85 -6.30
CA ALA A 76 7.15 15.62 -5.09
C ALA A 76 7.47 17.08 -5.35
N THR A 77 6.70 17.91 -4.65
CA THR A 77 6.77 19.36 -4.70
C THR A 77 7.28 19.82 -3.35
N THR A 78 8.39 20.55 -3.33
CA THR A 78 9.03 21.07 -2.13
C THR A 78 9.20 22.59 -2.21
N GLU A 79 9.16 23.26 -1.06
CA GLU A 79 9.47 24.69 -0.96
C GLU A 79 10.93 24.88 -0.52
N ASN A 80 11.69 25.71 -1.24
CA ASN A 80 13.07 26.04 -0.87
C ASN A 80 13.13 27.21 0.13
N ASP A 81 14.32 27.52 0.67
CA ASP A 81 14.51 28.60 1.65
C ASP A 81 14.11 30.01 1.14
N ALA A 82 14.01 30.19 -0.19
CA ALA A 82 13.57 31.43 -0.82
C ALA A 82 12.03 31.50 -0.96
N GLY A 83 11.30 30.46 -0.57
CA GLY A 83 9.85 30.34 -0.76
C GLY A 83 9.45 29.96 -2.19
N GLU A 84 10.39 29.47 -2.99
CA GLU A 84 10.10 28.98 -4.34
C GLU A 84 9.71 27.51 -4.27
N VAL A 85 8.70 27.15 -5.05
CA VAL A 85 8.15 25.80 -5.09
C VAL A 85 8.72 25.07 -6.30
N GLU A 86 9.41 23.96 -6.05
CA GLU A 86 10.05 23.13 -7.06
C GLU A 86 9.42 21.74 -7.08
N ARG A 87 9.21 21.18 -8.27
CA ARG A 87 8.75 19.80 -8.46
C ARG A 87 9.90 18.96 -8.99
N ALA A 88 10.12 17.80 -8.37
CA ALA A 88 11.10 16.80 -8.80
C ALA A 88 10.44 15.41 -8.90
N GLU A 89 10.96 14.58 -9.79
CA GLU A 89 10.60 13.16 -9.90
C GLU A 89 11.63 12.31 -9.15
N TYR A 90 11.17 11.27 -8.46
CA TYR A 90 12.01 10.34 -7.72
C TYR A 90 11.54 8.89 -7.91
N ARG A 91 12.48 7.96 -7.74
CA ARG A 91 12.25 6.52 -7.60
C ARG A 91 12.41 6.16 -6.13
N CYS A 92 11.37 5.61 -5.54
CA CYS A 92 11.40 5.03 -4.21
C CYS A 92 11.50 3.51 -4.32
N PHE A 93 12.39 2.91 -3.55
CA PHE A 93 12.56 1.46 -3.47
C PHE A 93 11.99 0.98 -2.14
N ALA A 94 10.88 0.25 -2.21
CA ALA A 94 10.21 -0.34 -1.06
C ALA A 94 10.35 -1.87 -1.04
N VAL A 95 10.41 -2.43 0.15
CA VAL A 95 10.56 -3.87 0.40
C VAL A 95 9.45 -4.33 1.33
N ASN A 96 8.79 -5.43 0.97
CA ASN A 96 7.93 -6.20 1.86
C ASN A 96 8.66 -7.49 2.24
N ASN A 97 8.98 -7.64 3.52
CA ASN A 97 9.56 -8.86 4.07
C ASN A 97 8.53 -9.54 4.95
N SER A 98 7.81 -10.52 4.40
CA SER A 98 6.78 -11.27 5.14
C SER A 98 5.73 -10.39 5.86
N GLY A 99 5.37 -9.25 5.25
CA GLY A 99 4.39 -8.29 5.78
C GLY A 99 4.98 -7.07 6.49
N ASP A 100 6.27 -7.08 6.79
CA ASP A 100 6.98 -5.90 7.30
C ASP A 100 7.47 -5.02 6.13
N TRP A 101 7.12 -3.73 6.16
CA TRP A 101 7.37 -2.78 5.07
C TRP A 101 8.48 -1.78 5.40
N PHE A 102 9.37 -1.56 4.43
CA PHE A 102 10.47 -0.61 4.57
C PHE A 102 10.77 0.10 3.24
N VAL A 103 11.13 1.38 3.31
CA VAL A 103 11.82 2.08 2.20
C VAL A 103 13.32 1.89 2.41
N VAL A 104 14.00 1.36 1.40
CA VAL A 104 15.44 1.06 1.45
C VAL A 104 16.28 2.08 0.70
N ASP A 105 15.71 2.77 -0.29
CA ASP A 105 16.42 3.77 -1.08
C ASP A 105 15.46 4.77 -1.73
N MET A 106 15.93 5.98 -1.98
CA MET A 106 15.24 6.99 -2.79
C MET A 106 16.24 7.71 -3.69
N ARG A 107 15.91 7.89 -4.96
CA ARG A 107 16.78 8.50 -5.96
C ARG A 107 16.03 9.47 -6.84
N ASP A 108 16.65 10.60 -7.17
CA ASP A 108 16.12 11.52 -8.18
C ASP A 108 16.11 10.87 -9.57
N VAL A 109 15.09 11.20 -10.36
CA VAL A 109 15.03 10.88 -11.79
C VAL A 109 15.64 12.07 -12.54
N ALA A 110 16.94 11.97 -12.82
CA ALA A 110 17.69 12.99 -13.55
C ALA A 110 17.33 13.09 -15.04
#